data_AF-A0A663LS37-F1
#
_entry.id   AF-A0A663LS37-F1
#
_cell.length_a   1.000
_cell.length_b   1.000
_cell.length_c   1.000
_cell.angle_alpha   90.00
_cell.angle_beta   90.00
_cell.angle_gamma   90.00
#
_symmetry.space_group_name_H-M   'P 1'
#
loop_
_entity.id
_entity.type
_entity.pdbx_description
1 polymer ?
#
loop_
_entity_poly.entity_id
_entity_poly.type
_entity_poly.pdbx_seq_one_letter_code
_entity_poly.pdbx_strand_id
1 'polypeptide(L)'
;MYLFSSFSEEKLCPLRASIDVLEGEYFFLCYLESMQEHFQEEAYSINWYKENAGKQQLIKETQRIVSQMNFLEFWPAELSDSGNYSVTHSNGKQNFTVQKWTLNVLERNKSSCFNKNHLTTEIKNAGTGHSLKCNDLSVNENDSITWYKDCKNYENETERELDFKTLTVQHSGIYTCKILISHEGKIYHSTNTIKLVVEDDAPETVTLEIVGRDEEIETEMGKEEILNCTGFLGYYMREDVSLYWLINQTFLYSVANNILLYRLGNKFYITRLLRIKKVTDEDMHHNFTCMLQADERTLMKIVKLKKGNTRDLPVHIFTTGMVLAVLFPCAAVAAVFVCVMFRVDLVLFYRNICRRDDTAGDGKEYDAFVSYLKDCVSPTEEEREFALKILPMVLEENFGYKLCIFERDVSPGGAVVDDIHSFIDKSRRLIIILSQNYVSDRAIYELESGLHKALVERKTKIILIEYMPISDYDFLPESLSLLPSKRVVKWKKDKSLPMNSRFWKNLRYLMPAKPTKMNTKGHYNNLDLGSEGTPQWTEGCDFNAVV
;
A
#
# COMPACT_ATOMS: atom_id res chain seq x y z
N MET A 1 -71.52 57.99 -16.80
CA MET A 1 -72.15 57.59 -18.07
C MET A 1 -71.87 56.11 -18.22
N TYR A 2 -72.91 55.31 -18.04
CA TYR A 2 -72.90 53.86 -18.12
C TYR A 2 -72.55 53.40 -19.53
N LEU A 3 -71.83 52.27 -19.65
CA LEU A 3 -72.14 51.17 -20.57
C LEU A 3 -71.43 49.89 -20.08
N PHE A 4 -72.28 48.99 -19.58
CA PHE A 4 -72.16 47.59 -19.18
C PHE A 4 -71.25 46.74 -20.10
N SER A 5 -70.28 45.99 -19.58
CA SER A 5 -70.34 44.60 -19.04
C SER A 5 -70.74 43.51 -20.04
N SER A 6 -69.81 42.62 -20.38
CA SER A 6 -69.98 41.15 -20.49
C SER A 6 -68.74 40.53 -21.15
N PHE A 7 -67.69 40.28 -20.35
CA PHE A 7 -66.73 39.24 -20.70
C PHE A 7 -67.28 37.96 -20.06
N SER A 8 -67.95 37.12 -20.86
CA SER A 8 -68.37 35.79 -20.43
C SER A 8 -67.15 34.90 -20.25
N GLU A 9 -67.10 34.21 -19.11
CA GLU A 9 -66.07 33.28 -18.66
C GLU A 9 -65.53 32.35 -19.78
N GLU A 10 -64.20 32.28 -19.90
CA GLU A 10 -63.50 31.41 -20.84
C GLU A 10 -63.69 29.93 -20.44
N LYS A 11 -64.54 29.20 -21.18
CA LYS A 11 -64.61 27.73 -21.11
C LYS A 11 -63.28 27.13 -21.58
N LEU A 12 -62.58 26.41 -20.70
CA LEU A 12 -61.30 25.74 -21.01
C LEU A 12 -61.49 24.64 -22.07
N CYS A 13 -60.85 24.78 -23.24
CA CYS A 13 -60.95 23.77 -24.30
C CYS A 13 -60.08 22.53 -24.07
N PRO A 14 -60.58 21.32 -24.40
CA PRO A 14 -59.79 20.10 -24.32
C PRO A 14 -58.71 20.11 -25.42
N LEU A 15 -57.47 20.44 -25.03
CA LEU A 15 -56.30 20.47 -25.91
C LEU A 15 -55.76 19.08 -26.28
N ARG A 16 -56.29 18.00 -25.68
CA ARG A 16 -55.80 16.63 -25.89
C ARG A 16 -56.28 16.07 -27.24
N ALA A 17 -55.38 15.43 -27.97
CA ALA A 17 -55.68 14.82 -29.27
C ALA A 17 -56.54 13.55 -29.20
N SER A 18 -56.60 12.90 -28.02
CA SER A 18 -57.47 11.75 -27.75
C SER A 18 -58.26 12.04 -26.46
N ILE A 19 -59.56 11.81 -26.51
CA ILE A 19 -60.49 12.12 -25.41
C ILE A 19 -61.40 10.91 -25.20
N ASP A 20 -61.45 10.45 -23.95
CA ASP A 20 -62.31 9.35 -23.53
C ASP A 20 -63.52 9.95 -22.80
N VAL A 21 -64.72 9.46 -23.11
CA VAL A 21 -66.00 9.94 -22.57
C VAL A 21 -66.88 8.74 -22.24
N LEU A 22 -67.72 8.83 -21.22
CA LEU A 22 -68.68 7.77 -20.91
C LEU A 22 -69.97 7.92 -21.70
N GLU A 23 -70.52 6.80 -22.15
CA GLU A 23 -71.83 6.76 -22.81
C GLU A 23 -72.93 7.34 -21.90
N GLY A 24 -73.77 8.21 -22.48
CA GLY A 24 -74.88 8.85 -21.79
C GLY A 24 -74.50 10.08 -20.97
N GLU A 25 -73.26 10.57 -21.11
CA GLU A 25 -72.78 11.81 -20.48
C GLU A 25 -72.80 12.99 -21.46
N TYR A 26 -72.92 14.19 -20.91
CA TYR A 26 -72.71 15.42 -21.68
C TYR A 26 -71.23 15.57 -21.99
N PHE A 27 -70.92 16.02 -23.20
CA PHE A 27 -69.55 16.27 -23.61
C PHE A 27 -69.49 17.32 -24.72
N PHE A 28 -68.37 18.02 -24.85
CA PHE A 28 -68.13 18.90 -25.98
C PHE A 28 -66.67 18.86 -26.46
N LEU A 29 -66.49 19.10 -27.75
CA LEU A 29 -65.21 19.47 -28.34
C LEU A 29 -65.18 20.98 -28.56
N CYS A 30 -64.04 21.61 -28.29
CA CYS A 30 -63.84 23.00 -28.72
C CYS A 30 -62.40 23.28 -29.07
N TYR A 31 -62.21 24.32 -29.87
CA TYR A 31 -60.90 24.83 -30.25
C TYR A 31 -60.74 26.26 -29.74
N LEU A 32 -59.52 26.59 -29.31
CA LEU A 32 -59.19 27.94 -28.86
C LEU A 32 -58.94 28.84 -30.06
N GLU A 33 -59.53 30.03 -30.06
CA GLU A 33 -59.32 31.05 -31.09
C GLU A 33 -58.07 31.91 -30.79
N SER A 34 -57.03 31.32 -30.20
CA SER A 34 -55.83 32.05 -29.75
C SER A 34 -54.65 31.88 -30.71
N MET A 35 -54.81 32.30 -31.97
CA MET A 35 -53.70 32.61 -32.90
C MET A 35 -54.24 33.53 -34.00
N GLN A 36 -54.60 34.78 -33.68
CA GLN A 36 -55.03 35.73 -34.70
C GLN A 36 -54.59 37.17 -34.40
N GLU A 37 -53.27 37.41 -34.41
CA GLU A 37 -52.74 38.72 -34.83
C GLU A 37 -52.59 38.81 -36.37
N HIS A 38 -53.01 37.79 -37.15
CA HIS A 38 -52.65 37.73 -38.57
C HIS A 38 -53.73 37.45 -39.62
N PHE A 39 -55.02 37.54 -39.31
CA PHE A 39 -56.04 37.37 -40.35
C PHE A 39 -57.04 38.53 -40.34
N GLN A 40 -56.86 39.42 -41.32
CA GLN A 40 -57.80 40.48 -41.66
C GLN A 40 -59.07 39.88 -42.29
N GLU A 41 -60.21 40.38 -41.82
CA GLU A 41 -61.45 40.67 -42.57
C GLU A 41 -61.87 39.73 -43.72
N GLU A 42 -62.07 38.43 -43.47
CA GLU A 42 -63.00 37.61 -44.27
C GLU A 42 -63.79 36.69 -43.33
N ALA A 43 -65.11 36.58 -43.50
CA ALA A 43 -65.98 35.78 -42.62
C ALA A 43 -65.77 34.28 -42.90
N TYR A 44 -64.83 33.66 -42.20
CA TYR A 44 -64.62 32.20 -42.27
C TYR A 44 -65.83 31.45 -41.69
N SER A 45 -66.29 30.44 -42.41
CA SER A 45 -67.30 29.49 -41.91
C SER A 45 -66.62 28.31 -41.23
N ILE A 46 -67.09 27.97 -40.02
CA ILE A 46 -66.57 26.87 -39.21
C ILE A 46 -67.39 25.63 -39.54
N ASN A 47 -66.71 24.56 -39.95
CA ASN A 47 -67.36 23.30 -40.31
C ASN A 47 -66.73 22.13 -39.54
N TRP A 48 -67.57 21.29 -38.94
CA TRP A 48 -67.15 20.11 -38.21
C TRP A 48 -67.33 18.85 -39.06
N TYR A 49 -66.32 17.97 -39.04
CA TYR A 49 -66.30 16.73 -39.79
C TYR A 49 -66.03 15.55 -38.88
N LYS A 50 -66.69 14.42 -39.18
CA LYS A 50 -66.38 13.11 -38.61
C LYS A 50 -65.79 12.22 -39.69
N GLU A 51 -64.71 11.51 -39.37
CA GLU A 51 -64.13 10.52 -40.26
C GLU A 51 -64.94 9.21 -40.21
N ASN A 52 -65.37 8.73 -41.37
CA ASN A 52 -66.06 7.46 -41.52
C ASN A 52 -65.40 6.67 -42.67
N ALA A 53 -64.81 5.52 -42.37
CA ALA A 53 -64.09 4.66 -43.32
C ALA A 53 -63.04 5.42 -44.19
N GLY A 54 -62.27 6.34 -43.57
CA GLY A 54 -61.22 7.11 -44.23
C GLY A 54 -61.70 8.32 -45.05
N LYS A 55 -63.00 8.64 -45.01
CA LYS A 55 -63.57 9.84 -45.65
C LYS A 55 -64.12 10.79 -44.59
N GLN A 56 -63.83 12.09 -44.74
CA GLN A 56 -64.41 13.14 -43.89
C GLN A 56 -65.85 13.42 -44.32
N GLN A 57 -66.79 13.30 -43.38
CA GLN A 57 -68.21 13.61 -43.58
C GLN A 57 -68.60 14.80 -42.71
N LEU A 58 -69.27 15.79 -43.31
CA LEU A 58 -69.80 16.96 -42.60
C LEU A 58 -70.83 16.51 -41.57
N ILE A 59 -70.69 16.98 -40.33
CA ILE A 59 -71.62 16.69 -39.24
C ILE A 59 -72.91 17.48 -39.46
N LYS A 60 -74.05 16.79 -39.38
CA LYS A 60 -75.37 17.43 -39.43
C LYS A 60 -75.84 17.67 -38.00
N GLU A 61 -76.29 18.88 -37.72
CA GLU A 61 -76.91 19.22 -36.45
C GLU A 61 -78.18 18.38 -36.24
N THR A 62 -78.32 17.88 -35.03
CA THR A 62 -79.48 17.12 -34.58
C THR A 62 -79.93 17.68 -33.23
N GLN A 63 -81.04 17.18 -32.67
CA GLN A 63 -81.43 17.53 -31.30
C GLN A 63 -80.39 17.07 -30.24
N ARG A 64 -79.49 16.15 -30.61
CA ARG A 64 -78.46 15.57 -29.73
C ARG A 64 -77.08 16.19 -29.96
N ILE A 65 -76.70 16.42 -31.22
CA ILE A 65 -75.39 16.99 -31.59
C ILE A 65 -75.62 18.40 -32.10
N VAL A 66 -75.10 19.38 -31.38
CA VAL A 66 -75.31 20.80 -31.65
C VAL A 66 -73.96 21.48 -31.87
N SER A 67 -73.84 22.26 -32.94
CA SER A 67 -72.64 23.06 -33.23
C SER A 67 -72.93 24.52 -32.89
N GLN A 68 -72.22 25.09 -31.91
CA GLN A 68 -72.37 26.49 -31.50
C GLN A 68 -71.01 27.18 -31.51
N MET A 69 -70.83 28.13 -32.44
CA MET A 69 -69.57 28.88 -32.61
C MET A 69 -68.34 27.96 -32.66
N ASN A 70 -67.57 27.92 -31.58
CA ASN A 70 -66.31 27.18 -31.44
C ASN A 70 -66.48 25.79 -30.77
N PHE A 71 -67.72 25.39 -30.46
CA PHE A 71 -68.06 24.17 -29.73
C PHE A 71 -68.86 23.19 -30.58
N LEU A 72 -68.58 21.89 -30.42
CA LEU A 72 -69.41 20.78 -30.87
C LEU A 72 -69.86 19.99 -29.66
N GLU A 73 -71.13 20.11 -29.31
CA GLU A 73 -71.72 19.56 -28.08
C GLU A 73 -72.52 18.27 -28.35
N PHE A 74 -72.50 17.37 -27.37
CA PHE A 74 -73.18 16.07 -27.39
C PHE A 74 -74.11 15.94 -26.18
N TRP A 75 -75.41 15.80 -26.43
CA TRP A 75 -76.49 15.80 -25.44
C TRP A 75 -77.37 14.52 -25.49
N PRO A 76 -76.88 13.33 -25.11
CA PRO A 76 -75.54 12.98 -24.63
C PRO A 76 -74.65 12.35 -25.73
N ALA A 77 -73.44 11.94 -25.35
CA ALA A 77 -72.57 11.09 -26.17
C ALA A 77 -73.06 9.63 -26.20
N GLU A 78 -73.05 9.01 -27.38
CA GLU A 78 -73.45 7.62 -27.63
C GLU A 78 -72.26 6.79 -28.13
N LEU A 79 -72.28 5.46 -27.98
CA LEU A 79 -71.19 4.58 -28.44
C LEU A 79 -70.86 4.75 -29.93
N SER A 80 -71.87 5.03 -30.76
CA SER A 80 -71.72 5.31 -32.20
C SER A 80 -70.96 6.61 -32.50
N ASP A 81 -70.79 7.49 -31.51
CA ASP A 81 -70.08 8.75 -31.68
C ASP A 81 -68.57 8.55 -31.65
N SER A 82 -68.05 7.41 -31.22
CA SER A 82 -66.60 7.13 -31.29
C SER A 82 -66.04 7.31 -32.70
N GLY A 83 -64.85 7.90 -32.81
CA GLY A 83 -64.17 8.14 -34.08
C GLY A 83 -63.35 9.43 -34.11
N ASN A 84 -62.82 9.76 -35.28
CA ASN A 84 -61.99 10.94 -35.46
C ASN A 84 -62.83 12.14 -35.89
N TYR A 85 -62.65 13.25 -35.20
CA TYR A 85 -63.32 14.52 -35.47
C TYR A 85 -62.30 15.55 -35.92
N SER A 86 -62.69 16.43 -36.82
CA SER A 86 -61.85 17.54 -37.26
C SER A 86 -62.68 18.78 -37.52
N VAL A 87 -62.18 19.94 -37.09
CA VAL A 87 -62.79 21.23 -37.39
C VAL A 87 -61.99 21.92 -38.50
N THR A 88 -62.69 22.53 -39.46
CA THR A 88 -62.06 23.27 -40.55
C THR A 88 -62.65 24.67 -40.67
N HIS A 89 -61.79 25.65 -40.94
CA HIS A 89 -62.19 26.98 -41.37
C HIS A 89 -62.23 27.03 -42.89
N SER A 90 -63.35 27.47 -43.45
CA SER A 90 -63.55 27.61 -44.89
C SER A 90 -63.92 29.03 -45.28
N ASN A 91 -63.20 29.56 -46.27
CA ASN A 91 -63.43 30.88 -46.87
C ASN A 91 -64.02 30.77 -48.29
N GLY A 92 -64.72 29.67 -48.57
CA GLY A 92 -65.30 29.37 -49.90
C GLY A 92 -64.29 28.99 -50.99
N LYS A 93 -63.00 29.35 -50.86
CA LYS A 93 -61.90 28.96 -51.80
C LYS A 93 -60.87 28.02 -51.19
N GLN A 94 -60.62 28.11 -49.89
CA GLN A 94 -59.62 27.32 -49.17
C GLN A 94 -60.21 26.79 -47.87
N ASN A 95 -59.84 25.55 -47.53
CA ASN A 95 -60.25 24.89 -46.28
C ASN A 95 -58.98 24.58 -45.48
N PHE A 96 -58.90 25.09 -44.25
CA PHE A 96 -57.81 24.82 -43.33
C PHE A 96 -58.33 23.96 -42.18
N THR A 97 -57.69 22.82 -41.93
CA THR A 97 -58.01 22.02 -40.73
C THR A 97 -57.34 22.65 -39.53
N VAL A 98 -58.13 23.11 -38.55
CA VAL A 98 -57.62 23.79 -37.36
C VAL A 98 -57.15 22.77 -36.33
N GLN A 99 -58.00 21.76 -36.05
CA GLN A 99 -57.69 20.76 -35.05
C GLN A 99 -58.36 19.42 -35.35
N LYS A 100 -57.74 18.35 -34.86
CA LYS A 100 -58.24 16.97 -34.94
C LYS A 100 -58.28 16.35 -33.55
N TRP A 101 -59.31 15.56 -33.30
CA TRP A 101 -59.50 14.79 -32.06
C TRP A 101 -59.86 13.36 -32.39
N THR A 102 -59.48 12.44 -31.51
CA THR A 102 -59.96 11.06 -31.46
C THR A 102 -60.89 10.96 -30.26
N LEU A 103 -62.18 10.74 -30.51
CA LEU A 103 -63.18 10.57 -29.46
C LEU A 103 -63.43 9.09 -29.23
N ASN A 104 -63.22 8.61 -28.01
CA ASN A 104 -63.54 7.25 -27.60
C ASN A 104 -64.70 7.28 -26.59
N VAL A 105 -65.88 6.82 -27.01
CA VAL A 105 -67.02 6.70 -26.10
C VAL A 105 -67.02 5.30 -25.50
N LEU A 106 -66.87 5.24 -24.18
CA LEU A 106 -66.73 4.02 -23.40
C LEU A 106 -68.09 3.61 -22.82
N GLU A 107 -68.41 2.31 -22.91
CA GLU A 107 -69.64 1.76 -22.33
C GLU A 107 -69.63 1.91 -20.81
N ARG A 108 -70.76 2.37 -20.24
CA ARG A 108 -70.89 2.50 -18.79
C ARG A 108 -70.98 1.14 -18.13
N ASN A 109 -70.18 0.92 -17.09
CA ASN A 109 -70.27 -0.29 -16.29
C ASN A 109 -71.57 -0.31 -15.48
N LYS A 110 -72.49 -1.24 -15.80
CA LYS A 110 -73.79 -1.36 -15.10
C LYS A 110 -73.68 -1.85 -13.65
N SER A 111 -72.53 -2.40 -13.26
CA SER A 111 -72.29 -2.99 -11.93
C SER A 111 -71.52 -2.07 -10.97
N SER A 112 -71.05 -0.91 -11.43
CA SER A 112 -70.19 0.00 -10.67
C SER A 112 -70.58 1.45 -10.96
N CYS A 113 -70.36 2.36 -10.00
CA CYS A 113 -70.59 3.79 -10.23
C CYS A 113 -69.51 4.46 -11.08
N PHE A 114 -68.40 3.76 -11.37
CA PHE A 114 -67.30 4.26 -12.19
C PHE A 114 -66.83 3.20 -13.19
N ASN A 115 -66.20 3.66 -14.28
CA ASN A 115 -65.60 2.80 -15.29
C ASN A 115 -64.08 2.69 -15.06
N LYS A 116 -63.54 1.47 -15.03
CA LYS A 116 -62.11 1.22 -14.80
C LYS A 116 -61.21 1.79 -15.91
N ASN A 117 -61.75 1.90 -17.13
CA ASN A 117 -61.03 2.43 -18.29
C ASN A 117 -61.12 3.97 -18.38
N HIS A 118 -61.91 4.61 -17.52
CA HIS A 118 -62.09 6.06 -17.44
C HIS A 118 -61.73 6.53 -16.01
N LEU A 119 -60.49 6.23 -15.61
CA LEU A 119 -59.98 6.42 -14.24
C LEU A 119 -58.58 7.04 -14.29
N THR A 120 -58.41 8.19 -13.65
CA THR A 120 -57.08 8.79 -13.43
C THR A 120 -56.53 8.34 -12.09
N THR A 121 -55.28 7.91 -12.00
CA THR A 121 -54.66 7.54 -10.71
C THR A 121 -53.71 8.63 -10.24
N GLU A 122 -53.87 9.06 -8.99
CA GLU A 122 -52.98 9.99 -8.31
C GLU A 122 -52.36 9.32 -7.08
N ILE A 123 -51.03 9.38 -6.98
CA ILE A 123 -50.28 8.82 -5.86
C ILE A 123 -49.73 10.00 -5.05
N LYS A 124 -50.00 9.99 -3.74
CA LYS A 124 -49.62 11.05 -2.79
C LYS A 124 -49.13 10.43 -1.48
N ASN A 125 -48.46 11.26 -0.68
CA ASN A 125 -47.87 10.81 0.58
C ASN A 125 -48.69 11.31 1.76
N ALA A 126 -48.78 10.48 2.81
CA ALA A 126 -49.38 10.88 4.08
C ALA A 126 -48.69 12.13 4.65
N GLY A 127 -49.45 13.01 5.31
CA GLY A 127 -48.95 14.24 5.93
C GLY A 127 -48.90 15.47 5.03
N THR A 128 -49.03 15.32 3.70
CA THR A 128 -49.09 16.44 2.76
C THR A 128 -50.51 16.99 2.58
N GLY A 129 -50.65 18.28 2.29
CA GLY A 129 -51.92 18.86 1.82
C GLY A 129 -52.09 18.63 0.32
N HIS A 130 -53.30 18.25 -0.11
CA HIS A 130 -53.61 17.99 -1.51
C HIS A 130 -55.06 18.32 -1.82
N SER A 131 -55.35 18.70 -3.06
CA SER A 131 -56.70 19.02 -3.51
C SER A 131 -57.06 18.20 -4.75
N LEU A 132 -58.21 17.54 -4.71
CA LEU A 132 -58.76 16.86 -5.89
C LEU A 132 -59.67 17.80 -6.65
N LYS A 133 -59.27 18.19 -7.85
CA LYS A 133 -60.09 19.05 -8.71
C LYS A 133 -61.06 18.22 -9.54
N CYS A 134 -62.33 18.60 -9.54
CA CYS A 134 -63.27 18.08 -10.51
C CYS A 134 -62.96 18.69 -11.88
N ASN A 135 -62.01 18.09 -12.59
CA ASN A 135 -61.53 18.56 -13.90
C ASN A 135 -62.47 18.19 -15.06
N ASP A 136 -63.75 17.97 -14.75
CA ASP A 136 -64.75 17.71 -15.76
C ASP A 136 -65.27 19.03 -16.34
N LEU A 137 -65.63 19.00 -17.61
CA LEU A 137 -65.89 20.19 -18.43
C LEU A 137 -67.26 20.80 -18.06
N SER A 138 -67.31 21.66 -17.03
CA SER A 138 -68.55 22.37 -16.68
C SER A 138 -68.86 23.48 -17.68
N VAL A 139 -70.14 23.60 -18.03
CA VAL A 139 -70.66 24.60 -18.96
C VAL A 139 -70.95 25.93 -18.25
N ASN A 140 -71.23 25.90 -16.94
CA ASN A 140 -71.52 27.08 -16.12
C ASN A 140 -70.84 27.02 -14.73
N GLU A 141 -70.60 28.18 -14.10
CA GLU A 141 -70.11 28.26 -12.72
C GLU A 141 -71.13 27.75 -11.67
N ASN A 142 -72.42 27.68 -12.01
CA ASN A 142 -73.53 27.33 -11.10
C ASN A 142 -73.99 25.85 -11.15
N ASP A 143 -73.24 24.95 -11.80
CA ASP A 143 -73.62 23.54 -11.88
C ASP A 143 -73.46 22.83 -10.52
N SER A 144 -74.44 22.03 -10.11
CA SER A 144 -74.36 21.33 -8.83
C SER A 144 -73.44 20.11 -8.92
N ILE A 145 -72.41 20.09 -8.07
CA ILE A 145 -71.40 19.03 -7.99
C ILE A 145 -71.71 18.13 -6.80
N THR A 146 -71.49 16.83 -6.96
CA THR A 146 -71.56 15.86 -5.85
C THR A 146 -70.37 14.92 -5.90
N TRP A 147 -69.69 14.76 -4.77
CA TRP A 147 -68.56 13.85 -4.64
C TRP A 147 -68.97 12.48 -4.08
N TYR A 148 -68.38 11.43 -4.64
CA TYR A 148 -68.55 10.06 -4.19
C TYR A 148 -67.17 9.46 -3.92
N LYS A 149 -67.03 8.75 -2.79
CA LYS A 149 -65.88 7.90 -2.50
C LYS A 149 -66.32 6.44 -2.51
N ASP A 150 -65.70 5.64 -3.37
CA ASP A 150 -65.98 4.20 -3.51
C ASP A 150 -67.50 3.91 -3.68
N CYS A 151 -68.15 4.70 -4.54
CA CYS A 151 -69.59 4.66 -4.82
C CYS A 151 -70.53 5.06 -3.66
N LYS A 152 -70.02 5.67 -2.60
CA LYS A 152 -70.82 6.25 -1.52
C LYS A 152 -70.67 7.77 -1.54
N ASN A 153 -71.77 8.48 -1.29
CA ASN A 153 -71.75 9.93 -1.20
C ASN A 153 -70.74 10.37 -0.11
N TYR A 154 -69.81 11.25 -0.48
CA TYR A 154 -68.75 11.73 0.39
C TYR A 154 -69.16 13.07 1.01
N GLU A 155 -69.57 13.03 2.27
CA GLU A 155 -69.80 14.18 3.15
C GLU A 155 -70.76 15.28 2.62
N ASN A 156 -71.54 14.99 1.55
CA ASN A 156 -72.33 15.98 0.81
C ASN A 156 -71.50 17.18 0.31
N GLU A 157 -70.23 16.93 -0.02
CA GLU A 157 -69.36 17.97 -0.56
C GLU A 157 -69.84 18.38 -1.96
N THR A 158 -70.11 19.68 -2.11
CA THR A 158 -70.58 20.29 -3.36
C THR A 158 -69.55 21.23 -3.98
N GLU A 159 -68.39 21.36 -3.34
CA GLU A 159 -67.31 22.21 -3.85
C GLU A 159 -66.66 21.57 -5.08
N ARG A 160 -66.11 22.42 -5.95
CA ARG A 160 -65.43 22.01 -7.18
C ARG A 160 -64.09 21.32 -6.92
N GLU A 161 -63.47 21.66 -5.81
CA GLU A 161 -62.21 21.12 -5.36
C GLU A 161 -62.40 20.49 -3.97
N LEU A 162 -61.91 19.27 -3.79
CA LEU A 162 -61.95 18.58 -2.51
C LEU A 162 -60.60 18.74 -1.82
N ASP A 163 -60.54 19.68 -0.86
CA ASP A 163 -59.31 20.08 -0.19
C ASP A 163 -59.00 19.25 1.06
N PHE A 164 -57.90 18.51 1.01
CA PHE A 164 -57.35 17.80 2.16
C PHE A 164 -56.21 18.62 2.78
N LYS A 165 -56.45 19.17 3.98
CA LYS A 165 -55.39 19.87 4.75
C LYS A 165 -54.21 18.96 5.08
N THR A 166 -54.49 17.70 5.37
CA THR A 166 -53.48 16.68 5.68
C THR A 166 -54.00 15.31 5.22
N LEU A 167 -53.29 14.69 4.29
CA LEU A 167 -53.63 13.36 3.80
C LEU A 167 -53.28 12.27 4.83
N THR A 168 -54.18 11.31 4.99
CA THR A 168 -53.97 10.10 5.79
C THR A 168 -54.19 8.87 4.90
N VAL A 169 -53.66 7.71 5.30
CA VAL A 169 -53.86 6.45 4.57
C VAL A 169 -55.34 6.13 4.34
N GLN A 170 -56.20 6.54 5.28
CA GLN A 170 -57.66 6.38 5.20
C GLN A 170 -58.29 7.19 4.06
N HIS A 171 -57.63 8.25 3.58
CA HIS A 171 -58.10 9.02 2.43
C HIS A 171 -57.86 8.28 1.10
N SER A 172 -57.12 7.18 1.07
CA SER A 172 -57.03 6.33 -0.13
C SER A 172 -58.43 5.83 -0.54
N GLY A 173 -58.70 5.83 -1.84
CA GLY A 173 -59.99 5.42 -2.39
C GLY A 173 -60.23 5.97 -3.79
N ILE A 174 -61.38 5.63 -4.36
CA ILE A 174 -61.79 6.10 -5.69
C ILE A 174 -62.81 7.23 -5.51
N TYR A 175 -62.42 8.44 -5.90
CA TYR A 175 -63.23 9.65 -5.82
C TYR A 175 -63.84 9.93 -7.20
N THR A 176 -65.17 9.95 -7.29
CA THR A 176 -65.91 10.35 -8.48
C THR A 176 -66.63 11.65 -8.20
N CYS A 177 -66.32 12.71 -8.94
CA CYS A 177 -67.17 13.89 -8.96
C CYS A 177 -68.23 13.73 -10.05
N LYS A 178 -69.47 14.06 -9.72
CA LYS A 178 -70.62 14.02 -10.62
C LYS A 178 -71.24 15.40 -10.70
N ILE A 179 -71.21 15.98 -11.89
CA ILE A 179 -71.81 17.28 -12.21
C ILE A 179 -73.21 17.03 -12.79
N LEU A 180 -74.21 17.76 -12.30
CA LEU A 180 -75.55 17.78 -12.90
C LEU A 180 -75.70 19.00 -13.80
N ILE A 181 -76.08 18.76 -15.05
CA ILE A 181 -76.25 19.79 -16.08
C ILE A 181 -77.70 19.75 -16.56
N SER A 182 -78.40 20.88 -16.50
CA SER A 182 -79.79 21.00 -16.97
C SER A 182 -79.83 21.68 -18.33
N HIS A 183 -80.33 21.00 -19.35
CA HIS A 183 -80.47 21.53 -20.71
C HIS A 183 -81.86 21.20 -21.28
N GLU A 184 -82.61 22.23 -21.72
CA GLU A 184 -83.97 22.12 -22.27
C GLU A 184 -84.94 21.27 -21.41
N GLY A 185 -84.86 21.40 -20.08
CA GLY A 185 -85.71 20.68 -19.13
C GLY A 185 -85.33 19.20 -18.91
N LYS A 186 -84.24 18.72 -19.50
CA LYS A 186 -83.63 17.40 -19.23
C LYS A 186 -82.37 17.55 -18.39
N ILE A 187 -82.10 16.53 -17.57
CA ILE A 187 -80.92 16.47 -16.70
C ILE A 187 -79.90 15.51 -17.33
N TYR A 188 -78.69 16.02 -17.53
CA TYR A 188 -77.52 15.28 -17.99
C TYR A 188 -76.46 15.24 -16.88
N HIS A 189 -75.49 14.35 -17.06
CA HIS A 189 -74.41 14.16 -16.11
C HIS A 189 -73.06 14.21 -16.83
N SER A 190 -72.07 14.73 -16.12
CA SER A 190 -70.66 14.62 -16.46
C SER A 190 -69.95 14.04 -15.25
N THR A 191 -69.13 13.00 -15.44
CA THR A 191 -68.34 12.42 -14.34
C THR A 191 -66.84 12.37 -14.62
N ASN A 192 -66.06 12.75 -13.61
CA ASN A 192 -64.63 12.53 -13.58
C ASN A 192 -64.25 11.70 -12.35
N THR A 193 -63.47 10.65 -12.57
CA THR A 193 -63.09 9.70 -11.51
C THR A 193 -61.58 9.65 -11.33
N ILE A 194 -61.15 9.82 -10.07
CA ILE A 194 -59.76 9.85 -9.63
C ILE A 194 -59.55 8.78 -8.56
N LYS A 195 -58.61 7.86 -8.77
CA LYS A 195 -58.12 6.93 -7.75
C LYS A 195 -56.98 7.59 -6.99
N LEU A 196 -57.25 7.99 -5.74
CA LEU A 196 -56.24 8.51 -4.84
C LEU A 196 -55.60 7.36 -4.04
N VAL A 197 -54.28 7.24 -4.14
CA VAL A 197 -53.48 6.31 -3.34
C VAL A 197 -52.60 7.14 -2.41
N VAL A 198 -52.80 6.99 -1.10
CA VAL A 198 -51.99 7.64 -0.07
C VAL A 198 -51.05 6.62 0.54
N GLU A 199 -49.75 6.78 0.27
CA GLU A 199 -48.69 5.91 0.79
C GLU A 199 -48.23 6.41 2.17
N ASP A 200 -48.09 5.48 3.13
CA ASP A 200 -47.66 5.74 4.52
C ASP A 200 -46.13 5.88 4.66
N ASP A 201 -45.43 5.74 3.54
CA ASP A 201 -44.02 6.07 3.45
C ASP A 201 -43.93 7.60 3.43
N ALA A 202 -43.82 8.19 4.62
CA ALA A 202 -43.17 9.48 4.72
C ALA A 202 -41.87 9.36 3.90
N PRO A 203 -41.64 10.18 2.85
CA PRO A 203 -40.30 10.25 2.33
C PRO A 203 -39.50 10.73 3.53
N GLU A 204 -38.61 9.86 4.06
CA GLU A 204 -37.43 10.33 4.78
C GLU A 204 -37.00 11.55 4.01
N THR A 205 -37.02 12.73 4.64
CA THR A 205 -36.68 13.98 3.98
C THR A 205 -35.36 13.72 3.28
N VAL A 206 -35.40 13.59 1.95
CA VAL A 206 -34.25 13.12 1.18
C VAL A 206 -33.25 14.27 1.23
N THR A 207 -32.32 14.19 2.17
CA THR A 207 -31.19 15.10 2.21
C THR A 207 -30.29 14.70 1.05
N LEU A 208 -30.20 15.58 0.06
CA LEU A 208 -29.14 15.51 -0.93
C LEU A 208 -27.80 15.45 -0.17
N GLU A 209 -26.91 14.57 -0.59
CA GLU A 209 -25.61 14.40 0.05
C GLU A 209 -24.53 14.17 -1.01
N ILE A 210 -23.37 14.79 -0.80
CA ILE A 210 -22.18 14.49 -1.57
C ILE A 210 -21.43 13.34 -0.88
N VAL A 211 -21.65 12.13 -1.39
CA VAL A 211 -20.95 10.92 -0.99
C VAL A 211 -19.58 10.90 -1.65
N GLY A 212 -18.53 10.98 -0.85
CA GLY A 212 -17.15 10.98 -1.33
C GLY A 212 -16.19 10.62 -0.22
N ARG A 213 -15.01 10.10 -0.59
CA ARG A 213 -13.92 9.80 0.35
C ARG A 213 -13.44 11.10 1.03
N ASP A 214 -12.60 10.95 2.05
CA ASP A 214 -12.11 11.96 3.00
C ASP A 214 -11.91 13.38 2.41
N GLU A 215 -12.09 14.43 3.25
CA GLU A 215 -11.88 15.83 2.86
C GLU A 215 -10.42 16.13 2.43
N GLU A 216 -9.47 15.35 2.95
CA GLU A 216 -8.05 15.43 2.62
C GLU A 216 -7.60 14.10 2.00
N ILE A 217 -7.00 14.15 0.81
CA ILE A 217 -6.46 12.98 0.10
C ILE A 217 -4.95 13.07 0.08
N GLU A 218 -4.29 12.06 0.64
CA GLU A 218 -2.83 11.92 0.63
C GLU A 218 -2.32 11.46 -0.73
N THR A 219 -1.42 12.22 -1.35
CA THR A 219 -0.79 11.87 -2.63
C THR A 219 0.67 12.32 -2.75
N GLU A 220 1.33 11.84 -3.81
CA GLU A 220 2.73 12.10 -4.16
C GLU A 220 2.84 12.98 -5.39
N MET A 221 3.87 13.84 -5.41
CA MET A 221 4.19 14.69 -6.55
C MET A 221 4.47 13.85 -7.80
N GLY A 222 3.86 14.23 -8.93
CA GLY A 222 4.06 13.55 -10.20
C GLY A 222 3.20 12.31 -10.44
N LYS A 223 2.43 11.85 -9.44
CA LYS A 223 1.49 10.73 -9.57
C LYS A 223 0.21 11.19 -10.29
N GLU A 224 -0.44 10.27 -11.01
CA GLU A 224 -1.79 10.48 -11.54
C GLU A 224 -2.80 10.25 -10.42
N GLU A 225 -3.69 11.21 -10.18
CA GLU A 225 -4.76 11.10 -9.18
C GLU A 225 -6.14 11.31 -9.81
N ILE A 226 -7.13 10.59 -9.26
CA ILE A 226 -8.52 10.65 -9.73
C ILE A 226 -9.42 10.96 -8.54
N LEU A 227 -9.98 12.16 -8.53
CA LEU A 227 -10.95 12.60 -7.55
C LEU A 227 -12.34 12.15 -7.97
N ASN A 228 -13.04 11.43 -7.10
CA ASN A 228 -14.41 11.00 -7.33
C ASN A 228 -15.39 11.82 -6.49
N CYS A 229 -16.43 12.34 -7.13
CA CYS A 229 -17.53 12.97 -6.42
C CYS A 229 -18.83 12.27 -6.81
N THR A 230 -19.58 11.80 -5.82
CA THR A 230 -20.88 11.15 -6.03
C THR A 230 -21.95 11.94 -5.31
N GLY A 231 -23.00 12.36 -6.01
CA GLY A 231 -24.20 12.97 -5.44
C GLY A 231 -25.30 11.92 -5.32
N PHE A 232 -25.91 11.83 -4.13
CA PHE A 232 -27.16 11.09 -3.96
C PHE A 232 -28.35 11.97 -4.35
N LEU A 233 -29.17 11.50 -5.31
CA LEU A 233 -30.28 12.26 -5.89
C LEU A 233 -31.64 11.95 -5.26
N GLY A 234 -31.73 10.87 -4.49
CA GLY A 234 -32.97 10.37 -3.91
C GLY A 234 -33.56 9.18 -4.65
N TYR A 235 -34.88 9.04 -4.52
CA TYR A 235 -35.67 7.94 -5.08
C TYR A 235 -36.30 8.25 -6.45
N TYR A 236 -36.21 9.50 -6.90
CA TYR A 236 -36.73 9.98 -8.17
C TYR A 236 -35.63 10.69 -8.97
N MET A 237 -35.68 10.56 -10.29
CA MET A 237 -34.73 11.23 -11.19
C MET A 237 -35.19 12.68 -11.37
N ARG A 238 -34.43 13.63 -10.83
CA ARG A 238 -34.66 15.07 -11.05
C ARG A 238 -34.00 15.49 -12.36
N GLU A 239 -34.75 16.16 -13.21
CA GLU A 239 -34.28 16.61 -14.54
C GLU A 239 -33.27 17.77 -14.42
N ASP A 240 -33.40 18.62 -13.39
CA ASP A 240 -32.59 19.82 -13.18
C ASP A 240 -31.44 19.61 -12.18
N VAL A 241 -30.64 18.54 -12.36
CA VAL A 241 -29.46 18.30 -11.51
C VAL A 241 -28.16 18.45 -12.27
N SER A 242 -27.27 19.27 -11.72
CA SER A 242 -25.90 19.42 -12.23
C SER A 242 -24.86 19.06 -11.17
N LEU A 243 -23.89 18.23 -11.55
CA LEU A 243 -22.74 17.86 -10.75
C LEU A 243 -21.46 18.23 -11.50
N TYR A 244 -20.66 19.14 -10.95
CA TYR A 244 -19.44 19.64 -11.58
C TYR A 244 -18.33 19.95 -10.56
N TRP A 245 -17.10 20.10 -11.08
CA TRP A 245 -15.92 20.44 -10.29
C TRP A 245 -15.49 21.88 -10.55
N LEU A 246 -15.08 22.58 -9.49
CA LEU A 246 -14.44 23.89 -9.53
C LEU A 246 -13.03 23.78 -8.94
N ILE A 247 -12.06 24.46 -9.55
CA ILE A 247 -10.71 24.61 -9.00
C ILE A 247 -10.55 26.08 -8.64
N ASN A 248 -10.32 26.38 -7.37
CA ASN A 248 -10.16 27.76 -6.87
C ASN A 248 -11.26 28.72 -7.36
N GLN A 249 -12.52 28.26 -7.36
CA GLN A 249 -13.71 29.01 -7.80
C GLN A 249 -13.79 29.33 -9.30
N THR A 250 -12.92 28.76 -10.14
CA THR A 250 -13.00 28.88 -11.60
C THR A 250 -13.61 27.64 -12.24
N PHE A 251 -14.45 27.85 -13.27
CA PHE A 251 -15.14 26.77 -13.99
C PHE A 251 -14.21 26.11 -15.01
N LEU A 252 -14.06 24.80 -14.94
CA LEU A 252 -13.29 24.03 -15.92
C LEU A 252 -14.20 23.63 -17.09
N TYR A 253 -14.07 24.30 -18.23
CA TYR A 253 -14.89 24.04 -19.42
C TYR A 253 -14.49 22.77 -20.19
N SER A 254 -13.46 22.04 -19.76
CA SER A 254 -12.89 20.95 -20.59
C SER A 254 -12.12 19.92 -19.78
N VAL A 255 -12.82 18.96 -19.15
CA VAL A 255 -12.30 17.60 -18.91
C VAL A 255 -13.45 16.59 -18.99
N ALA A 256 -13.38 15.73 -20.02
CA ALA A 256 -14.12 14.49 -20.31
C ALA A 256 -15.51 14.28 -19.69
N ASN A 257 -16.52 14.08 -20.56
CA ASN A 257 -17.92 13.75 -20.27
C ASN A 257 -18.12 12.38 -19.60
N ASN A 258 -17.46 12.12 -18.47
CA ASN A 258 -17.70 10.93 -17.67
C ASN A 258 -18.64 11.28 -16.51
N ILE A 259 -19.84 11.74 -16.84
CA ILE A 259 -20.96 11.70 -15.89
C ILE A 259 -21.50 10.28 -15.92
N LEU A 260 -21.48 9.62 -14.77
CA LEU A 260 -22.11 8.32 -14.58
C LEU A 260 -23.38 8.51 -13.76
N LEU A 261 -24.52 8.35 -14.40
CA LEU A 261 -25.81 8.21 -13.72
C LEU A 261 -26.08 6.71 -13.55
N TYR A 262 -26.28 6.25 -12.32
CA TYR A 262 -26.61 4.84 -12.07
C TYR A 262 -27.63 4.70 -10.96
N ARG A 263 -28.37 3.59 -11.01
CA ARG A 263 -29.39 3.23 -10.03
C ARG A 263 -28.91 2.03 -9.22
N LEU A 264 -28.98 2.15 -7.89
CA LEU A 264 -28.70 1.05 -6.95
C LEU A 264 -29.97 0.79 -6.12
N GLY A 265 -30.72 -0.26 -6.47
CA GLY A 265 -32.05 -0.49 -5.89
C GLY A 265 -33.04 0.60 -6.31
N ASN A 266 -33.66 1.27 -5.34
CA ASN A 266 -34.56 2.43 -5.58
C ASN A 266 -33.83 3.79 -5.52
N LYS A 267 -32.50 3.81 -5.35
CA LYS A 267 -31.71 5.04 -5.15
C LYS A 267 -30.99 5.46 -6.42
N PHE A 268 -31.02 6.75 -6.73
CA PHE A 268 -30.32 7.35 -7.86
C PHE A 268 -29.05 8.06 -7.40
N TYR A 269 -27.97 7.84 -8.15
CA TYR A 269 -26.66 8.45 -7.92
C TYR A 269 -26.13 9.06 -9.21
N ILE A 270 -25.46 10.20 -9.07
CA ILE A 270 -24.68 10.85 -10.13
C ILE A 270 -23.23 10.92 -9.70
N THR A 271 -22.30 10.53 -10.56
CA THR A 271 -20.86 10.58 -10.27
C THR A 271 -20.12 11.34 -11.36
N ARG A 272 -19.20 12.22 -10.95
CA ARG A 272 -18.27 12.93 -11.84
C ARG A 272 -16.84 12.72 -11.35
N LEU A 273 -15.98 12.28 -12.26
CA LEU A 273 -14.56 12.04 -12.00
C LEU A 273 -13.71 13.22 -12.50
N LEU A 274 -12.79 13.71 -11.67
CA LEU A 274 -11.76 14.67 -12.06
C LEU A 274 -10.39 13.97 -12.07
N ARG A 275 -9.75 13.94 -13.24
CA ARG A 275 -8.47 13.25 -13.46
C ARG A 275 -7.34 14.27 -13.52
N ILE A 276 -6.41 14.20 -12.57
CA ILE A 276 -5.19 14.99 -12.49
C ILE A 276 -4.05 14.10 -13.00
N LYS A 277 -3.62 14.31 -14.25
CA LYS A 277 -2.61 13.44 -14.90
C LYS A 277 -1.28 13.40 -14.18
N LYS A 278 -0.86 14.52 -13.61
CA LYS A 278 0.41 14.68 -12.91
C LYS A 278 0.21 15.73 -11.84
N VAL A 279 0.20 15.33 -10.57
CA VAL A 279 0.06 16.26 -9.44
C VAL A 279 1.29 17.17 -9.37
N THR A 280 1.05 18.48 -9.42
CA THR A 280 2.05 19.54 -9.27
C THR A 280 1.98 20.18 -7.88
N ASP A 281 2.96 21.03 -7.55
CA ASP A 281 2.98 21.75 -6.27
C ASP A 281 1.85 22.78 -6.19
N GLU A 282 1.50 23.39 -7.32
CA GLU A 282 0.35 24.29 -7.44
C GLU A 282 -0.97 23.57 -7.14
N ASP A 283 -1.14 22.33 -7.62
CA ASP A 283 -2.33 21.51 -7.36
C ASP A 283 -2.53 21.20 -5.87
N MET A 284 -1.44 21.13 -5.07
CA MET A 284 -1.54 20.93 -3.62
C MET A 284 -2.07 22.15 -2.87
N HIS A 285 -1.94 23.34 -3.47
CA HIS A 285 -2.47 24.59 -2.91
C HIS A 285 -3.87 24.92 -3.45
N HIS A 286 -4.41 24.09 -4.35
CA HIS A 286 -5.73 24.27 -4.93
C HIS A 286 -6.82 23.59 -4.11
N ASN A 287 -7.96 24.29 -3.97
CA ASN A 287 -9.17 23.72 -3.40
C ASN A 287 -10.02 23.14 -4.53
N PHE A 288 -10.12 21.81 -4.60
CA PHE A 288 -10.98 21.12 -5.53
C PHE A 288 -12.39 21.04 -4.93
N THR A 289 -13.32 21.81 -5.47
CA THR A 289 -14.68 21.89 -4.94
C THR A 289 -15.63 21.11 -5.85
N CYS A 290 -16.28 20.09 -5.31
CA CYS A 290 -17.39 19.43 -5.98
C CYS A 290 -18.70 20.16 -5.64
N MET A 291 -19.47 20.52 -6.66
CA MET A 291 -20.74 21.23 -6.54
C MET A 291 -21.86 20.33 -7.04
N LEU A 292 -22.89 20.13 -6.22
CA LEU A 292 -24.15 19.50 -6.58
C LEU A 292 -25.25 20.54 -6.48
N GLN A 293 -25.82 20.92 -7.61
CA GLN A 293 -26.93 21.87 -7.69
C GLN A 293 -28.18 21.12 -8.16
N ALA A 294 -29.23 21.18 -7.36
CA ALA A 294 -30.53 20.61 -7.65
C ALA A 294 -31.62 21.56 -7.16
N ASP A 295 -32.50 21.97 -8.07
CA ASP A 295 -33.54 22.98 -7.80
C ASP A 295 -32.92 24.28 -7.21
N GLU A 296 -33.32 24.66 -6.00
CA GLU A 296 -32.79 25.82 -5.26
C GLU A 296 -31.63 25.48 -4.31
N ARG A 297 -31.29 24.20 -4.14
CA ARG A 297 -30.24 23.78 -3.19
C ARG A 297 -28.93 23.53 -3.90
N THR A 298 -27.90 24.16 -3.36
CA THR A 298 -26.52 23.95 -3.77
C THR A 298 -25.74 23.36 -2.62
N LEU A 299 -25.19 22.17 -2.82
CA LEU A 299 -24.28 21.52 -1.90
C LEU A 299 -22.87 21.59 -2.46
N MET A 300 -21.91 21.79 -1.57
CA MET A 300 -20.50 21.84 -1.94
C MET A 300 -19.68 20.97 -1.01
N LYS A 301 -18.70 20.27 -1.57
CA LYS A 301 -17.69 19.53 -0.82
C LYS A 301 -16.31 19.92 -1.33
N ILE A 302 -15.46 20.39 -0.44
CA ILE A 302 -14.08 20.76 -0.77
C ILE A 302 -13.19 19.56 -0.47
N VAL A 303 -12.33 19.23 -1.44
CA VAL A 303 -11.30 18.20 -1.35
C VAL A 303 -9.95 18.88 -1.50
N LYS A 304 -9.04 18.60 -0.58
CA LYS A 304 -7.66 19.09 -0.62
C LYS A 304 -6.70 17.93 -0.83
N LEU A 305 -5.70 18.15 -1.67
CA LEU A 305 -4.58 17.23 -1.80
C LEU A 305 -3.58 17.55 -0.70
N LYS A 306 -3.28 16.56 0.13
CA LYS A 306 -2.21 16.64 1.11
C LYS A 306 -1.03 15.86 0.58
N LYS A 307 0.17 16.38 0.79
CA LYS A 307 1.37 15.57 0.62
C LYS A 307 1.24 14.39 1.57
N GLY A 308 1.09 13.20 1.00
CA GLY A 308 1.09 11.98 1.79
C GLY A 308 2.35 11.97 2.62
N ASN A 309 2.24 11.57 3.89
CA ASN A 309 3.43 11.26 4.66
C ASN A 309 4.13 10.16 3.88
N THR A 310 5.17 10.53 3.13
CA THR A 310 6.26 9.61 2.88
C THR A 310 6.65 9.21 4.28
N ARG A 311 6.17 8.06 4.76
CA ARG A 311 6.75 7.42 5.94
C ARG A 311 8.22 7.41 5.60
N ASP A 312 8.96 8.27 6.29
CA ASP A 312 10.34 8.56 6.06
C ASP A 312 11.07 7.23 5.97
N LEU A 313 11.30 6.78 4.73
CA LEU A 313 11.90 5.50 4.43
C LEU A 313 11.10 4.29 5.01
N PRO A 314 10.79 3.25 4.22
CA PRO A 314 10.09 2.08 4.74
C PRO A 314 10.81 1.54 5.99
N VAL A 315 10.06 1.26 7.06
CA VAL A 315 10.59 0.77 8.36
C VAL A 315 11.59 -0.38 8.18
N HIS A 316 11.44 -1.16 7.10
CA HIS A 316 12.39 -2.19 6.69
C HIS A 316 13.81 -1.67 6.41
N ILE A 317 13.98 -0.50 5.79
CA ILE A 317 15.29 0.12 5.51
C ILE A 317 15.93 0.66 6.78
N PHE A 318 15.17 1.27 7.69
CA PHE A 318 15.70 1.71 8.99
C PHE A 318 16.09 0.54 9.89
N THR A 319 15.28 -0.52 9.91
CA THR A 319 15.59 -1.74 10.69
C THR A 319 16.78 -2.50 10.12
N THR A 320 16.87 -2.69 8.79
CA THR A 320 18.06 -3.29 8.17
C THR A 320 19.29 -2.41 8.31
N GLY A 321 19.16 -1.08 8.22
CA GLY A 321 20.25 -0.13 8.44
C GLY A 321 20.80 -0.20 9.87
N MET A 322 19.93 -0.22 10.88
CA MET A 322 20.36 -0.35 12.29
C MET A 322 20.98 -1.71 12.59
N VAL A 323 20.45 -2.80 12.03
CA VAL A 323 21.02 -4.15 12.20
C VAL A 323 22.42 -4.23 11.58
N LEU A 324 22.61 -3.69 10.37
CA LEU A 324 23.93 -3.66 9.72
C LEU A 324 24.92 -2.77 10.47
N ALA A 325 24.48 -1.60 10.97
CA ALA A 325 25.33 -0.68 11.74
C ALA A 325 25.85 -1.29 13.05
N VAL A 326 25.14 -2.26 13.64
CA VAL A 326 25.58 -2.98 14.85
C VAL A 326 26.39 -4.23 14.48
N LEU A 327 26.00 -4.96 13.43
CA LEU A 327 26.69 -6.20 13.01
C LEU A 327 28.11 -5.92 12.51
N PHE A 328 28.32 -4.88 11.71
CA PHE A 328 29.65 -4.54 11.17
C PHE A 328 30.71 -4.30 12.26
N PRO A 329 30.48 -3.44 13.28
CA PRO A 329 31.46 -3.26 14.35
C PRO A 329 31.61 -4.52 15.20
N CYS A 330 30.54 -5.28 15.46
CA CYS A 330 30.65 -6.56 16.19
C CYS A 330 31.53 -7.58 15.43
N ALA A 331 31.33 -7.70 14.11
CA ALA A 331 32.14 -8.57 13.24
C ALA A 331 33.59 -8.08 13.16
N ALA A 332 33.82 -6.77 13.08
CA ALA A 332 35.16 -6.19 13.09
C ALA A 332 35.89 -6.47 14.40
N VAL A 333 35.22 -6.30 15.55
CA VAL A 333 35.79 -6.62 16.88
C VAL A 333 36.08 -8.11 17.00
N ALA A 334 35.18 -8.98 16.57
CA ALA A 334 35.40 -10.42 16.55
C ALA A 334 36.58 -10.81 15.65
N ALA A 335 36.69 -10.21 14.46
CA ALA A 335 37.79 -10.44 13.54
C ALA A 335 39.13 -9.98 14.14
N VAL A 336 39.18 -8.79 14.76
CA VAL A 336 40.37 -8.31 15.46
C VAL A 336 40.75 -9.25 16.61
N PHE A 337 39.77 -9.71 17.39
CA PHE A 337 39.99 -10.66 18.48
C PHE A 337 40.58 -11.98 17.98
N VAL A 338 40.01 -12.55 16.92
CA VAL A 338 40.54 -13.75 16.26
C VAL A 338 41.95 -13.51 15.73
N CYS A 339 42.21 -12.38 15.06
CA CYS A 339 43.55 -12.01 14.56
C CYS A 339 44.58 -11.85 15.68
N VAL A 340 44.18 -11.33 16.85
CA VAL A 340 45.07 -11.21 18.02
C VAL A 340 45.34 -12.58 18.64
N MET A 341 44.31 -13.42 18.78
CA MET A 341 44.44 -14.77 19.34
C MET A 341 45.30 -15.69 18.47
N PHE A 342 45.12 -15.62 17.15
CA PHE A 342 45.85 -16.45 16.20
C PHE A 342 47.03 -15.73 15.54
N ARG A 343 47.54 -14.64 16.14
CA ARG A 343 48.64 -13.84 15.56
C ARG A 343 49.85 -14.67 15.15
N VAL A 344 50.24 -15.64 15.98
CA VAL A 344 51.40 -16.52 15.72
C VAL A 344 51.11 -17.42 14.52
N ASP A 345 49.96 -18.08 14.52
CA ASP A 345 49.52 -18.95 13.42
C ASP A 345 49.37 -18.19 12.10
N LEU A 346 48.78 -16.99 12.12
CA LEU A 346 48.57 -16.16 10.95
C LEU A 346 49.89 -15.67 10.34
N VAL A 347 50.87 -15.30 11.16
CA VAL A 347 52.20 -14.93 10.67
C VAL A 347 52.95 -16.13 10.11
N LEU A 348 52.88 -17.29 10.76
CA LEU A 348 53.49 -18.52 10.25
C LEU A 348 52.86 -18.96 8.92
N PHE A 349 51.53 -18.87 8.81
CA PHE A 349 50.79 -19.16 7.59
C PHE A 349 51.14 -18.19 6.47
N TYR A 350 51.19 -16.88 6.76
CA TYR A 350 51.61 -15.85 5.81
C TYR A 350 53.06 -16.09 5.31
N ARG A 351 54.01 -16.43 6.20
CA ARG A 351 55.39 -16.78 5.80
C ARG A 351 55.43 -17.98 4.85
N ASN A 352 54.57 -18.97 5.08
CA ASN A 352 54.48 -20.17 4.24
C ASN A 352 53.89 -19.85 2.85
N ILE A 353 52.84 -19.03 2.78
CA ILE A 353 52.23 -18.61 1.50
C ILE A 353 53.18 -17.73 0.69
N CYS A 354 53.76 -16.71 1.30
CA CYS A 354 54.64 -15.77 0.62
C CYS A 354 56.01 -16.37 0.26
N ARG A 355 56.29 -17.64 0.64
CA ARG A 355 57.59 -18.32 0.47
C ARG A 355 58.77 -17.42 0.86
N ARG A 356 58.61 -16.65 1.92
CA ARG A 356 59.64 -15.73 2.40
C ARG A 356 60.77 -16.53 3.00
N ASP A 357 61.93 -16.46 2.38
CA ASP A 357 63.14 -17.09 2.86
C ASP A 357 64.14 -16.01 3.29
N ASP A 358 64.19 -15.74 4.60
CA ASP A 358 65.16 -14.80 5.17
C ASP A 358 66.59 -15.41 5.18
N THR A 359 66.75 -16.69 4.81
CA THR A 359 68.05 -17.40 4.79
C THR A 359 68.74 -17.36 3.43
N ALA A 360 68.06 -16.85 2.39
CA ALA A 360 68.61 -16.75 1.05
C ALA A 360 69.50 -15.49 0.90
N GLY A 361 70.82 -15.70 0.77
CA GLY A 361 71.77 -14.66 0.32
C GLY A 361 72.39 -13.77 1.40
N ASP A 362 72.25 -14.09 2.69
CA ASP A 362 72.78 -13.28 3.81
C ASP A 362 74.20 -13.67 4.28
N GLY A 363 74.83 -14.67 3.65
CA GLY A 363 76.18 -15.14 3.96
C GLY A 363 76.34 -15.87 5.31
N LYS A 364 75.25 -16.16 6.03
CA LYS A 364 75.28 -16.91 7.29
C LYS A 364 75.18 -18.42 7.05
N GLU A 365 76.02 -19.19 7.73
CA GLU A 365 76.13 -20.64 7.57
C GLU A 365 75.06 -21.40 8.38
N TYR A 366 74.70 -20.89 9.56
CA TYR A 366 73.78 -21.53 10.49
C TYR A 366 72.54 -20.67 10.77
N ASP A 367 71.39 -21.34 10.93
CA ASP A 367 70.12 -20.69 11.27
C ASP A 367 70.04 -20.33 12.76
N ALA A 368 70.63 -21.16 13.62
CA ALA A 368 70.81 -20.87 15.04
C ALA A 368 72.03 -21.57 15.63
N PHE A 369 72.72 -20.89 16.55
CA PHE A 369 73.68 -21.51 17.47
C PHE A 369 72.94 -21.90 18.75
N VAL A 370 73.11 -23.13 19.22
CA VAL A 370 72.48 -23.64 20.44
C VAL A 370 73.52 -23.75 21.54
N SER A 371 73.30 -23.01 22.62
CA SER A 371 74.08 -23.09 23.85
C SER A 371 73.27 -23.73 24.96
N TYR A 372 73.85 -24.75 25.59
CA TYR A 372 73.34 -25.40 26.79
C TYR A 372 74.50 -25.68 27.75
N LEU A 373 74.23 -25.71 29.05
CA LEU A 373 75.27 -25.90 30.05
C LEU A 373 75.68 -27.38 30.15
N LYS A 374 76.98 -27.64 30.26
CA LYS A 374 77.55 -28.96 30.49
C LYS A 374 77.89 -29.11 31.97
N ASP A 375 76.93 -29.53 32.79
CA ASP A 375 77.25 -29.88 34.19
C ASP A 375 78.19 -31.09 34.20
N CYS A 376 79.39 -30.94 34.78
CA CYS A 376 80.32 -32.05 35.00
C CYS A 376 79.93 -32.94 36.20
N VAL A 377 78.84 -32.62 36.90
CA VAL A 377 78.34 -33.36 38.09
C VAL A 377 76.98 -34.02 37.79
N SER A 378 76.87 -34.59 36.59
CA SER A 378 75.65 -35.11 35.95
C SER A 378 74.72 -34.01 35.40
N PRO A 379 74.66 -33.80 34.07
CA PRO A 379 73.50 -33.14 33.51
C PRO A 379 72.30 -34.03 33.84
N THR A 380 71.14 -33.45 34.16
CA THR A 380 69.91 -34.24 34.09
C THR A 380 69.85 -34.76 32.65
N GLU A 381 70.02 -36.06 32.41
CA GLU A 381 70.15 -36.68 31.06
C GLU A 381 69.08 -36.16 30.09
N GLU A 382 67.91 -35.79 30.64
CA GLU A 382 66.78 -35.16 29.94
C GLU A 382 67.13 -33.85 29.21
N GLU A 383 67.95 -32.95 29.78
CA GLU A 383 68.31 -31.65 29.16
C GLU A 383 69.24 -31.83 27.97
N ARG A 384 70.23 -32.70 28.16
CA ARG A 384 71.19 -33.07 27.12
C ARG A 384 70.47 -33.79 25.99
N GLU A 385 69.56 -34.70 26.32
CA GLU A 385 68.69 -35.37 25.34
C GLU A 385 67.79 -34.36 24.61
N PHE A 386 67.24 -33.36 25.30
CA PHE A 386 66.46 -32.31 24.67
C PHE A 386 67.28 -31.49 23.66
N ALA A 387 68.49 -31.06 24.04
CA ALA A 387 69.35 -30.23 23.19
C ALA A 387 69.94 -31.00 22.00
N LEU A 388 70.33 -32.27 22.20
CA LEU A 388 71.03 -33.07 21.18
C LEU A 388 70.09 -33.92 20.31
N LYS A 389 68.94 -34.36 20.83
CA LYS A 389 68.01 -35.23 20.08
C LYS A 389 66.70 -34.53 19.72
N ILE A 390 65.98 -33.99 20.71
CA ILE A 390 64.60 -33.47 20.49
C ILE A 390 64.63 -32.18 19.66
N LEU A 391 65.48 -31.22 20.04
CA LEU A 391 65.57 -29.92 19.37
C LEU A 391 66.02 -30.05 17.91
N PRO A 392 67.06 -30.85 17.58
CA PRO A 392 67.51 -31.01 16.20
C PRO A 392 66.53 -31.85 15.36
N MET A 393 65.95 -32.94 15.91
CA MET A 393 64.91 -33.72 15.24
C MET A 393 63.76 -32.81 14.77
N VAL A 394 63.33 -31.88 15.61
CA VAL A 394 62.23 -30.98 15.26
C VAL A 394 62.66 -29.85 14.31
N LEU A 395 63.73 -29.12 14.63
CA LEU A 395 64.10 -27.93 13.87
C LEU A 395 64.81 -28.27 12.55
N GLU A 396 65.67 -29.30 12.53
CA GLU A 396 66.43 -29.68 11.34
C GLU A 396 65.64 -30.62 10.42
N GLU A 397 65.05 -31.70 10.96
CA GLU A 397 64.37 -32.69 10.11
C GLU A 397 62.98 -32.22 9.67
N ASN A 398 62.17 -31.65 10.57
CA ASN A 398 60.78 -31.28 10.27
C ASN A 398 60.64 -29.85 9.72
N PHE A 399 61.46 -28.91 10.21
CA PHE A 399 61.40 -27.51 9.77
C PHE A 399 62.54 -27.09 8.83
N GLY A 400 63.55 -27.94 8.63
CA GLY A 400 64.62 -27.73 7.65
C GLY A 400 65.65 -26.68 8.05
N TYR A 401 65.73 -26.29 9.33
CA TYR A 401 66.75 -25.37 9.84
C TYR A 401 68.13 -26.05 9.94
N LYS A 402 69.21 -25.25 9.96
CA LYS A 402 70.57 -25.73 10.23
C LYS A 402 71.02 -25.22 11.61
N LEU A 403 71.15 -26.10 12.59
CA LEU A 403 71.64 -25.72 13.92
C LEU A 403 73.15 -25.96 13.99
N CYS A 404 73.85 -25.11 14.74
CA CYS A 404 75.20 -25.37 15.22
C CYS A 404 75.12 -25.67 16.71
N ILE A 405 75.47 -26.88 17.10
CA ILE A 405 75.44 -27.33 18.49
C ILE A 405 76.88 -27.60 18.93
N PHE A 406 77.29 -26.95 20.00
CA PHE A 406 78.68 -26.96 20.46
C PHE A 406 79.27 -28.38 20.62
N GLU A 407 78.56 -29.33 21.23
CA GLU A 407 79.06 -30.71 21.41
C GLU A 407 79.05 -31.59 20.14
N ARG A 408 78.26 -31.26 19.12
CA ARG A 408 78.10 -32.09 17.92
C ARG A 408 78.98 -31.62 16.77
N ASP A 409 79.01 -30.30 16.57
CA ASP A 409 79.50 -29.69 15.34
C ASP A 409 80.88 -29.02 15.52
N VAL A 410 81.42 -28.97 16.75
CA VAL A 410 82.77 -28.47 17.06
C VAL A 410 83.70 -29.66 17.33
N SER A 411 84.79 -29.76 16.57
CA SER A 411 85.75 -30.87 16.66
C SER A 411 86.51 -30.89 18.00
N PRO A 412 86.67 -32.05 18.66
CA PRO A 412 87.37 -32.17 19.94
C PRO A 412 88.87 -31.87 19.74
N GLY A 413 89.34 -30.75 20.32
CA GLY A 413 90.74 -30.30 20.24
C GLY A 413 90.92 -28.82 19.84
N GLY A 414 89.87 -28.15 19.35
CA GLY A 414 89.87 -26.71 19.01
C GLY A 414 89.29 -25.83 20.11
N ALA A 415 89.75 -25.97 21.35
CA ALA A 415 89.28 -25.13 22.45
C ALA A 415 89.97 -23.76 22.41
N VAL A 416 89.39 -22.78 21.69
CA VAL A 416 89.71 -21.36 21.84
C VAL A 416 88.41 -20.55 21.83
N VAL A 417 88.28 -19.63 22.79
CA VAL A 417 87.14 -18.70 22.97
C VAL A 417 86.76 -17.97 21.66
N ASP A 418 87.73 -17.70 20.79
CA ASP A 418 87.55 -17.05 19.49
C ASP A 418 86.65 -17.86 18.51
N ASP A 419 86.65 -19.19 18.62
CA ASP A 419 85.83 -20.05 17.75
C ASP A 419 84.34 -19.95 18.08
N ILE A 420 83.97 -19.83 19.36
CA ILE A 420 82.57 -19.65 19.78
C ILE A 420 82.01 -18.33 19.25
N HIS A 421 82.80 -17.25 19.34
CA HIS A 421 82.43 -15.96 18.76
C HIS A 421 82.24 -16.05 17.24
N SER A 422 83.11 -16.79 16.54
CA SER A 422 83.00 -17.06 15.11
C SER A 422 81.72 -17.83 14.76
N PHE A 423 81.34 -18.85 15.54
CA PHE A 423 80.11 -19.61 15.33
C PHE A 423 78.84 -18.80 15.61
N ILE A 424 78.85 -17.95 16.64
CA ILE A 424 77.76 -17.01 16.92
C ILE A 424 77.64 -16.00 15.76
N ASP A 425 78.77 -15.46 15.28
CA ASP A 425 78.79 -14.53 14.14
C ASP A 425 78.35 -15.21 12.83
N LYS A 426 78.56 -16.51 12.64
CA LYS A 426 78.05 -17.28 11.50
C LYS A 426 76.57 -17.68 11.62
N SER A 427 75.93 -17.42 12.76
CA SER A 427 74.56 -17.84 13.06
C SER A 427 73.55 -16.69 13.01
N ARG A 428 72.31 -16.97 12.57
CA ARG A 428 71.23 -15.95 12.52
C ARG A 428 70.53 -15.73 13.86
N ARG A 429 70.54 -16.74 14.74
CA ARG A 429 69.93 -16.72 16.08
C ARG A 429 70.87 -17.37 17.09
N LEU A 430 70.75 -16.95 18.34
CA LEU A 430 71.39 -17.59 19.48
C LEU A 430 70.29 -18.18 20.37
N ILE A 431 70.22 -19.50 20.49
CA ILE A 431 69.28 -20.21 21.37
C ILE A 431 70.04 -20.58 22.64
N ILE A 432 69.53 -20.15 23.80
CA ILE A 432 70.08 -20.48 25.11
C ILE A 432 69.04 -21.33 25.85
N ILE A 433 69.43 -22.53 26.25
CA ILE A 433 68.59 -23.41 27.07
C ILE A 433 68.93 -23.16 28.54
N LEU A 434 67.98 -22.60 29.29
CA LEU A 434 68.10 -22.33 30.71
C LEU A 434 67.66 -23.54 31.54
N SER A 435 68.57 -23.96 32.42
CA SER A 435 68.35 -24.90 33.52
C SER A 435 68.65 -24.24 34.87
N GLN A 436 68.30 -24.92 35.97
CA GLN A 436 68.39 -24.37 37.32
C GLN A 436 69.83 -24.10 37.81
N ASN A 437 70.84 -24.68 37.13
CA ASN A 437 72.26 -24.56 37.47
C ASN A 437 73.06 -23.65 36.51
N TYR A 438 72.41 -22.76 35.76
CA TYR A 438 73.03 -21.95 34.70
C TYR A 438 74.23 -21.06 35.14
N VAL A 439 74.58 -20.98 36.44
CA VAL A 439 75.38 -19.89 37.02
C VAL A 439 76.68 -20.35 37.70
N SER A 440 76.96 -21.66 37.75
CA SER A 440 78.08 -22.17 38.56
C SER A 440 79.34 -22.63 37.80
N ASP A 441 79.46 -22.43 36.48
CA ASP A 441 80.57 -23.01 35.69
C ASP A 441 81.45 -22.00 34.93
N ARG A 442 82.73 -22.37 34.73
CA ARG A 442 83.76 -21.60 34.03
C ARG A 442 83.41 -21.32 32.55
N ALA A 443 82.56 -22.16 31.95
CA ALA A 443 82.00 -22.00 30.60
C ALA A 443 81.10 -20.75 30.45
N ILE A 444 80.61 -20.19 31.55
CA ILE A 444 79.75 -19.00 31.55
C ILE A 444 80.52 -17.76 31.13
N TYR A 445 81.77 -17.57 31.59
CA TYR A 445 82.55 -16.39 31.23
C TYR A 445 82.83 -16.30 29.71
N GLU A 446 83.04 -17.44 29.06
CA GLU A 446 83.27 -17.53 27.62
C GLU A 446 81.99 -17.18 26.84
N LEU A 447 80.83 -17.66 27.32
CA LEU A 447 79.54 -17.34 26.75
C LEU A 447 79.08 -15.91 27.05
N GLU A 448 79.44 -15.35 28.21
CA GLU A 448 79.03 -14.04 28.70
C GLU A 448 79.64 -12.91 27.85
N SER A 449 80.91 -13.03 27.43
CA SER A 449 81.53 -12.11 26.47
C SER A 449 80.80 -12.14 25.12
N GLY A 450 80.49 -13.34 24.60
CA GLY A 450 79.77 -13.50 23.33
C GLY A 450 78.34 -13.00 23.40
N LEU A 451 77.69 -13.18 24.54
CA LEU A 451 76.36 -12.69 24.84
C LEU A 451 76.34 -11.17 24.97
N HIS A 452 77.33 -10.58 25.67
CA HIS A 452 77.47 -9.14 25.79
C HIS A 452 77.66 -8.50 24.41
N LYS A 453 78.54 -9.07 23.57
CA LYS A 453 78.71 -8.65 22.17
C LYS A 453 77.39 -8.77 21.38
N ALA A 454 76.69 -9.90 21.47
CA ALA A 454 75.42 -10.12 20.78
C ALA A 454 74.31 -9.12 21.19
N LEU A 455 74.23 -8.80 22.50
CA LEU A 455 73.26 -7.86 23.06
C LEU A 455 73.59 -6.40 22.72
N VAL A 456 74.86 -6.02 22.78
CA VAL A 456 75.35 -4.67 22.49
C VAL A 456 75.31 -4.38 20.98
N GLU A 457 75.84 -5.29 20.15
CA GLU A 457 75.88 -5.11 18.69
C GLU A 457 74.50 -5.34 18.04
N ARG A 458 73.57 -6.02 18.71
CA ARG A 458 72.21 -6.37 18.24
C ARG A 458 72.16 -7.11 16.89
N LYS A 459 73.29 -7.64 16.41
CA LYS A 459 73.40 -8.33 15.12
C LYS A 459 72.71 -9.70 15.14
N THR A 460 72.75 -10.40 16.27
CA THR A 460 72.12 -11.71 16.44
C THR A 460 70.96 -11.62 17.44
N LYS A 461 69.81 -12.20 17.10
CA LYS A 461 68.64 -12.20 17.98
C LYS A 461 68.69 -13.43 18.90
N ILE A 462 68.56 -13.20 20.20
CA ILE A 462 68.61 -14.22 21.24
C ILE A 462 67.21 -14.79 21.48
N ILE A 463 67.13 -16.10 21.67
CA ILE A 463 65.93 -16.86 22.03
C ILE A 463 66.26 -17.65 23.29
N LEU A 464 65.45 -17.48 24.33
CA LEU A 464 65.64 -18.15 25.61
C LEU A 464 64.64 -19.29 25.72
N ILE A 465 65.10 -20.52 25.97
CA ILE A 465 64.25 -21.68 26.22
C ILE A 465 64.36 -22.02 27.70
N GLU A 466 63.25 -21.88 28.42
CA GLU A 466 63.15 -22.28 29.83
C GLU A 466 62.74 -23.75 29.87
N TYR A 467 63.70 -24.66 30.14
CA TYR A 467 63.46 -26.11 30.11
C TYR A 467 62.72 -26.61 31.35
N MET A 468 62.97 -25.98 32.51
CA MET A 468 62.25 -26.20 33.78
C MET A 468 61.75 -24.86 34.33
N PRO A 469 60.58 -24.81 35.00
CA PRO A 469 60.07 -23.57 35.57
C PRO A 469 61.00 -23.10 36.68
N ILE A 470 61.63 -21.94 36.48
CA ILE A 470 62.55 -21.41 37.47
C ILE A 470 61.83 -20.37 38.33
N SER A 471 61.93 -20.52 39.66
CA SER A 471 61.20 -19.72 40.64
C SER A 471 61.83 -18.35 40.92
N ASP A 472 63.14 -18.20 40.71
CA ASP A 472 63.90 -16.96 40.91
C ASP A 472 64.69 -16.62 39.65
N TYR A 473 64.72 -15.36 39.21
CA TYR A 473 65.54 -14.93 38.06
C TYR A 473 66.85 -14.25 38.48
N ASP A 474 67.13 -14.21 39.79
CA ASP A 474 68.23 -13.46 40.43
C ASP A 474 69.63 -13.99 40.09
N PHE A 475 69.71 -15.20 39.55
CA PHE A 475 70.97 -15.81 39.15
C PHE A 475 71.33 -15.48 37.69
N LEU A 476 70.41 -14.96 36.86
CA LEU A 476 70.73 -14.62 35.48
C LEU A 476 71.63 -13.38 35.41
N PRO A 477 72.62 -13.34 34.49
CA PRO A 477 73.35 -12.12 34.16
C PRO A 477 72.39 -10.96 33.87
N GLU A 478 72.70 -9.76 34.35
CA GLU A 478 71.87 -8.55 34.18
C GLU A 478 71.50 -8.32 32.70
N SER A 479 72.42 -8.68 31.80
CA SER A 479 72.26 -8.61 30.35
C SER A 479 71.13 -9.51 29.79
N LEU A 480 70.85 -10.67 30.41
CA LEU A 480 69.72 -11.54 30.06
C LEU A 480 68.41 -11.10 30.72
N SER A 481 68.47 -10.50 31.92
CA SER A 481 67.27 -9.98 32.61
C SER A 481 66.56 -8.87 31.81
N LEU A 482 67.33 -8.13 30.99
CA LEU A 482 66.83 -7.05 30.13
C LEU A 482 66.19 -7.54 28.81
N LEU A 483 66.13 -8.86 28.57
CA LEU A 483 65.50 -9.41 27.37
C LEU A 483 63.97 -9.26 27.43
N PRO A 484 63.32 -8.85 26.32
CA PRO A 484 61.86 -8.79 26.27
C PRO A 484 61.26 -10.17 26.52
N SER A 485 60.26 -10.26 27.40
CA SER A 485 59.53 -11.50 27.72
C SER A 485 59.02 -12.27 26.49
N LYS A 486 58.76 -11.58 25.38
CA LYS A 486 58.36 -12.15 24.09
C LYS A 486 59.42 -13.06 23.44
N ARG A 487 60.68 -13.03 23.90
CA ARG A 487 61.79 -13.87 23.41
C ARG A 487 62.10 -15.07 24.32
N VAL A 488 61.28 -15.27 25.35
CA VAL A 488 61.36 -16.43 26.26
C VAL A 488 60.27 -17.44 25.89
N VAL A 489 60.67 -18.69 25.68
CA VAL A 489 59.78 -19.81 25.32
C VAL A 489 59.87 -20.87 26.41
N LYS A 490 58.74 -21.22 27.02
CA LYS A 490 58.69 -22.17 28.15
C LYS A 490 58.40 -23.59 27.69
N TRP A 491 59.28 -24.53 27.99
CA TRP A 491 59.06 -25.95 27.79
C TRP A 491 58.17 -26.50 28.91
N LYS A 492 57.11 -27.22 28.54
CA LYS A 492 56.14 -27.81 29.47
C LYS A 492 55.91 -29.27 29.07
N LYS A 493 56.90 -30.14 29.34
CA LYS A 493 56.92 -31.60 29.08
C LYS A 493 55.71 -32.09 28.25
N ASP A 494 54.63 -32.55 28.89
CA ASP A 494 53.44 -33.13 28.27
C ASP A 494 52.70 -32.23 27.25
N LYS A 495 52.68 -30.92 27.49
CA LYS A 495 51.99 -29.92 26.63
C LYS A 495 52.86 -29.43 25.47
N SER A 496 54.17 -29.63 25.55
CA SER A 496 55.14 -29.20 24.54
C SER A 496 55.55 -30.31 23.58
N LEU A 497 55.38 -31.58 23.97
CA LEU A 497 55.65 -32.76 23.14
C LEU A 497 54.97 -32.74 21.75
N PRO A 498 53.69 -32.35 21.61
CA PRO A 498 53.05 -32.30 20.29
C PRO A 498 53.74 -31.28 19.38
N MET A 499 54.05 -31.68 18.16
CA MET A 499 54.71 -30.84 17.15
C MET A 499 54.00 -29.51 16.85
N ASN A 500 52.67 -29.51 16.96
CA ASN A 500 51.82 -28.34 16.75
C ASN A 500 51.56 -27.53 18.04
N SER A 501 52.33 -27.79 19.10
CA SER A 501 52.17 -27.10 20.38
C SER A 501 52.51 -25.62 20.28
N ARG A 502 52.00 -24.84 21.25
CA ARG A 502 52.29 -23.41 21.35
C ARG A 502 53.79 -23.13 21.53
N PHE A 503 54.54 -24.07 22.13
CA PHE A 503 55.99 -24.00 22.28
C PHE A 503 56.68 -23.94 20.91
N TRP A 504 56.48 -24.95 20.06
CA TRP A 504 57.13 -25.02 18.75
C TRP A 504 56.69 -23.90 17.80
N LYS A 505 55.41 -23.50 17.86
CA LYS A 505 54.91 -22.34 17.09
C LYS A 505 55.58 -21.03 17.50
N ASN A 506 55.72 -20.79 18.79
CA ASN A 506 56.40 -19.59 19.31
C ASN A 506 57.90 -19.62 19.00
N LEU A 507 58.55 -20.78 19.13
CA LEU A 507 59.95 -20.96 18.76
C LEU A 507 60.17 -20.68 17.26
N ARG A 508 59.32 -21.25 16.39
CA ARG A 508 59.35 -21.02 14.94
C ARG A 508 59.04 -19.56 14.57
N TYR A 509 58.18 -18.88 15.32
CA TYR A 509 57.91 -17.45 15.12
C TYR A 509 59.16 -16.59 15.34
N LEU A 510 60.00 -16.96 16.32
CA LEU A 510 61.26 -16.29 16.66
C LEU A 510 62.43 -16.66 15.72
N MET A 511 62.40 -17.87 15.14
CA MET A 511 63.34 -18.33 14.12
C MET A 511 63.23 -17.51 12.81
N PRO A 512 64.28 -17.51 11.95
CA PRO A 512 64.22 -16.90 10.62
C PRO A 512 63.09 -17.51 9.77
N ALA A 513 62.48 -16.70 8.89
CA ALA A 513 61.48 -17.23 7.97
C ALA A 513 62.17 -18.18 6.98
N LYS A 514 61.70 -19.43 6.93
CA LYS A 514 62.19 -20.46 6.01
C LYS A 514 60.99 -21.25 5.49
N PRO A 515 60.90 -21.52 4.17
CA PRO A 515 59.83 -22.33 3.63
C PRO A 515 59.94 -23.76 4.18
N THR A 516 58.83 -24.28 4.70
CA THR A 516 58.79 -25.64 5.22
C THR A 516 59.02 -26.62 4.08
N LYS A 517 60.04 -27.47 4.18
CA LYS A 517 60.15 -28.65 3.31
C LYS A 517 59.14 -29.67 3.82
N MET A 518 57.95 -29.74 3.21
CA MET A 518 57.04 -30.85 3.47
C MET A 518 57.67 -32.12 2.90
N ASN A 519 58.33 -32.92 3.73
CA ASN A 519 58.60 -34.31 3.41
C ASN A 519 57.27 -35.06 3.48
N THR A 520 56.72 -35.40 2.32
CA THR A 520 55.59 -36.32 2.15
C THR A 520 56.02 -37.75 2.49
N LYS A 521 56.25 -38.07 3.78
CA LYS A 521 56.25 -39.45 4.27
C LYS A 521 55.75 -39.52 5.72
N GLY A 522 54.59 -40.15 5.90
CA GLY A 522 54.23 -40.94 7.08
C GLY A 522 53.74 -40.20 8.32
N HIS A 523 52.44 -40.31 8.61
CA HIS A 523 51.89 -40.18 9.95
C HIS A 523 52.62 -41.11 10.93
N TYR A 524 53.33 -40.55 11.91
CA TYR A 524 53.55 -41.18 13.21
C TYR A 524 53.31 -40.11 14.28
N ASN A 525 52.15 -40.19 14.92
CA ASN A 525 51.87 -39.49 16.16
C ASN A 525 52.31 -40.42 17.31
N ASN A 526 52.86 -39.80 18.36
CA ASN A 526 53.29 -40.35 19.65
C ASN A 526 54.78 -40.74 19.73
N LEU A 527 55.53 -39.93 20.48
CA LEU A 527 56.77 -40.33 21.15
C LEU A 527 56.35 -41.14 22.39
N ASP A 528 56.34 -42.46 22.29
CA ASP A 528 56.28 -43.35 23.46
C ASP A 528 57.71 -43.60 23.96
N LEU A 529 58.01 -43.16 25.19
CA LEU A 529 59.18 -43.61 25.94
C LEU A 529 58.66 -44.54 27.04
N GLY A 530 58.76 -45.84 26.79
CA GLY A 530 58.37 -46.88 27.73
C GLY A 530 59.39 -47.05 28.86
N SER A 531 58.88 -47.19 30.08
CA SER A 531 59.62 -47.57 31.28
C SER A 531 59.87 -49.08 31.33
N GLU A 532 61.11 -49.52 31.48
CA GLU A 532 61.42 -50.86 32.01
C GLU A 532 62.65 -50.81 32.93
N GLY A 533 62.43 -51.22 34.19
CA GLY A 533 63.33 -52.07 35.00
C GLY A 533 64.65 -51.51 35.56
N THR A 534 64.68 -51.22 36.87
CA THR A 534 65.91 -51.28 37.70
C THR A 534 66.33 -52.74 37.93
N PRO A 535 67.64 -53.04 38.13
CA PRO A 535 68.15 -53.15 39.49
C PRO A 535 69.60 -52.62 39.75
N GLN A 536 69.69 -52.01 40.93
CA GLN A 536 70.78 -51.78 41.90
C GLN A 536 72.04 -52.68 41.89
N TRP A 537 73.25 -52.09 42.09
CA TRP A 537 74.44 -52.50 42.91
C TRP A 537 75.44 -51.30 42.92
N THR A 538 75.59 -50.51 44.00
CA THR A 538 76.62 -50.53 45.09
C THR A 538 78.10 -50.45 44.69
N GLU A 539 78.81 -49.48 45.33
CA GLU A 539 80.25 -49.45 45.70
C GLU A 539 81.28 -49.53 44.55
N GLY A 540 82.38 -48.79 44.51
CA GLY A 540 83.03 -47.89 45.45
C GLY A 540 84.23 -47.24 44.74
N CYS A 541 84.82 -46.25 45.40
CA CYS A 541 86.01 -45.53 44.97
C CYS A 541 87.20 -46.47 44.67
N ASP A 542 88.04 -46.14 43.68
CA ASP A 542 89.47 -45.96 43.97
C ASP A 542 90.27 -45.31 42.83
N PHE A 543 91.09 -44.34 43.27
CA PHE A 543 92.39 -43.89 42.78
C PHE A 543 93.01 -44.63 41.57
N ASN A 544 93.57 -43.90 40.59
CA ASN A 544 94.96 -43.43 40.65
C ASN A 544 95.42 -42.74 39.35
N ALA A 545 96.43 -41.91 39.55
CA ALA A 545 97.24 -41.20 38.56
C ALA A 545 97.82 -42.09 37.45
N VAL A 546 98.34 -41.46 36.39
CA VAL A 546 99.79 -41.38 36.10
C VAL A 546 100.01 -40.93 34.65
N VAL A 547 100.87 -39.90 34.55
CA VAL A 547 101.67 -39.37 33.41
C VAL A 547 100.95 -38.56 32.35
#